data_AF-A0ABD2RNX4-F1
#
_entry.id   AF-A0ABD2RNX4-F1
#
_cell.length_a   1.000
_cell.length_b   1.000
_cell.length_c   1.000
_cell.angle_alpha   90.00
_cell.angle_beta   90.00
_cell.angle_gamma   90.00
#
_symmetry.space_group_name_H-M   'P 1'
#
loop_
_entity.id
_entity.type
_entity.pdbx_description
1 polymer ?
#
loop_
_entity_poly.entity_id
_entity_poly.type
_entity_poly.pdbx_seq_one_letter_code
_entity_poly.pdbx_strand_id
1 'polypeptide(L)'
;MELKLKIILLLLLSLTTILFICATVRAGEEVEYLRPPPRKAFRLPWDPKSSSQPQQVHISLAGDKHIRVSWVTTDKSSPSIVEYGTSTGKYSYKAQGESTKYSYVLYRSGMIHHTVIGPLQDNTVYFYRCGGEDPEFQFKTPPSKFPVTFAVAGDLGQTGWTKLTLDHIDQCKYDVHLLLGDLLMLIIFNIGGTHLVNWFSRWLVQDHGW
;
A
#
# COMPACT_ATOMS: atom_id res chain seq x y z
N MET A 1 74.46 23.43 -7.80
CA MET A 1 73.60 22.95 -6.69
C MET A 1 72.13 23.33 -6.94
N GLU A 2 71.86 24.59 -7.25
CA GLU A 2 70.55 25.16 -7.66
C GLU A 2 69.72 24.32 -8.65
N LEU A 3 70.32 23.90 -9.78
CA LEU A 3 69.57 23.20 -10.84
C LEU A 3 69.07 21.80 -10.40
N LYS A 4 69.87 21.07 -9.62
CA LYS A 4 69.50 19.75 -9.09
C LYS A 4 68.35 19.86 -8.09
N LEU A 5 68.36 20.89 -7.25
CA LEU A 5 67.30 21.13 -6.26
C LEU A 5 65.97 21.48 -6.93
N LYS A 6 65.99 22.30 -8.00
CA LYS A 6 64.79 22.63 -8.80
C LYS A 6 64.19 21.40 -9.49
N ILE A 7 65.03 20.51 -10.03
CA ILE A 7 64.59 19.25 -10.66
C ILE A 7 63.92 18.34 -9.62
N ILE A 8 64.51 18.19 -8.43
CA ILE A 8 63.93 17.39 -7.34
C ILE A 8 62.57 17.96 -6.90
N LEU A 9 62.46 19.28 -6.77
CA LEU A 9 61.21 19.94 -6.39
C LEU A 9 60.11 19.74 -7.46
N LEU A 10 60.45 19.84 -8.75
CA LEU A 10 59.53 19.56 -9.87
C LEU A 10 59.06 18.10 -9.87
N LEU A 11 59.96 17.15 -9.59
CA LEU A 11 59.61 15.73 -9.50
C LEU A 11 58.67 15.46 -8.32
N LEU A 12 58.94 16.04 -7.14
CA LEU A 12 58.06 15.94 -5.97
C LEU A 12 56.69 16.56 -6.25
N LEU A 13 56.64 17.73 -6.88
CA LEU A 13 55.37 18.38 -7.25
C LEU A 13 54.57 17.49 -8.21
N SER A 14 55.23 16.95 -9.25
CA SER A 14 54.60 16.05 -10.22
C SER A 14 54.05 14.78 -9.56
N LEU A 15 54.81 14.18 -8.63
CA LEU A 15 54.40 12.98 -7.90
C LEU A 15 53.19 13.26 -7.00
N THR A 16 53.18 14.39 -6.29
CA THR A 16 52.05 14.80 -5.46
C THR A 16 50.79 15.06 -6.29
N THR A 17 50.90 15.68 -7.46
CA THR A 17 49.76 15.88 -8.35
C THR A 17 49.22 14.56 -8.89
N ILE A 18 50.10 13.60 -9.25
CA ILE A 18 49.68 12.27 -9.71
C ILE A 18 48.96 11.51 -8.60
N LEU A 19 49.49 11.54 -7.37
CA LEU A 19 48.87 10.92 -6.20
C LEU A 19 47.49 11.54 -5.91
N PHE A 20 47.36 12.86 -6.01
CA PHE A 20 46.09 13.55 -5.80
C PHE A 20 45.05 13.17 -6.86
N ILE A 21 45.44 13.10 -8.14
CA ILE A 21 44.59 12.64 -9.24
C ILE A 21 44.15 11.18 -9.01
N CYS A 22 45.08 10.28 -8.68
CA CYS A 22 44.75 8.88 -8.39
C CYS A 22 43.79 8.72 -7.20
N ALA A 23 43.91 9.56 -6.17
CA ALA A 23 42.99 9.57 -5.03
C ALA A 23 41.58 10.03 -5.43
N THR A 24 41.46 11.08 -6.27
CA THR A 24 40.16 11.56 -6.76
C THR A 24 39.45 10.57 -7.69
N VAL A 25 40.19 9.84 -8.53
CA VAL A 25 39.62 8.80 -9.42
C VAL A 25 39.06 7.62 -8.62
N ARG A 26 39.67 7.26 -7.48
CA ARG A 26 39.16 6.19 -6.60
C ARG A 26 38.00 6.63 -5.70
N ALA A 27 37.82 7.94 -5.49
CA ALA A 27 36.71 8.47 -4.71
C ALA A 27 35.41 8.63 -5.54
N GLY A 28 35.48 8.42 -6.85
CA GLY A 28 34.37 8.59 -7.80
C GLY A 28 33.77 7.29 -8.33
N GLU A 29 33.92 6.16 -7.65
CA GLU A 29 33.11 4.97 -7.96
C GLU A 29 31.65 5.25 -7.55
N GLU A 30 30.89 5.85 -8.47
CA GLU A 30 29.43 5.79 -8.41
C GLU A 30 29.03 4.31 -8.52
N VAL A 31 28.53 3.74 -7.42
CA VAL A 31 27.95 2.40 -7.44
C VAL A 31 26.66 2.50 -8.25
N GLU A 32 26.75 2.16 -9.54
CA GLU A 32 25.60 2.13 -10.44
C GLU A 32 24.52 1.22 -9.83
N TYR A 33 23.34 1.79 -9.57
CA TYR A 33 22.22 1.01 -9.09
C TYR A 33 21.72 0.10 -10.21
N LEU A 34 22.15 -1.16 -10.18
CA LEU A 34 21.63 -2.20 -11.05
C LEU A 34 20.27 -2.66 -10.54
N ARG A 35 19.20 -2.26 -11.23
CA ARG A 35 17.83 -2.69 -10.90
C ARG A 35 17.75 -4.23 -10.92
N PRO A 36 17.33 -4.87 -9.83
CA PRO A 36 17.09 -6.30 -9.80
C PRO A 36 16.03 -6.73 -10.84
N PRO A 37 16.11 -7.95 -11.39
CA PRO A 37 15.16 -8.42 -12.39
C PRO A 37 13.71 -8.47 -11.85
N PRO A 38 12.70 -8.46 -12.75
CA PRO A 38 11.30 -8.59 -12.36
C PRO A 38 11.04 -9.89 -11.58
N ARG A 39 10.25 -9.79 -10.50
CA ARG A 39 9.77 -10.97 -9.75
C ARG A 39 8.47 -11.49 -10.34
N LYS A 40 8.18 -12.77 -10.09
CA LYS A 40 6.95 -13.41 -10.53
C LYS A 40 5.72 -12.64 -10.02
N ALA A 41 4.69 -12.56 -10.86
CA ALA A 41 3.38 -12.08 -10.47
C ALA A 41 2.76 -13.02 -9.43
N PHE A 42 1.93 -12.47 -8.55
CA PHE A 42 1.21 -13.29 -7.57
C PHE A 42 0.24 -14.26 -8.26
N ARG A 43 0.19 -15.48 -7.73
CA ARG A 43 -0.90 -16.42 -7.98
C ARG A 43 -1.55 -16.69 -6.64
N LEU A 44 -2.77 -16.22 -6.46
CA LEU A 44 -3.54 -16.54 -5.27
C LEU A 44 -4.18 -17.92 -5.47
N PRO A 45 -4.02 -18.84 -4.50
CA PRO A 45 -4.75 -20.10 -4.53
C PRO A 45 -6.25 -19.80 -4.53
N TRP A 46 -7.01 -20.61 -5.26
CA TRP A 46 -8.46 -20.54 -5.25
C TRP A 46 -8.97 -20.89 -3.85
N ASP A 47 -9.57 -19.92 -3.16
CA ASP A 47 -10.21 -20.09 -1.86
C ASP A 47 -11.71 -19.77 -2.02
N PRO A 48 -12.57 -20.79 -2.15
CA PRO A 48 -13.99 -20.58 -2.35
C PRO A 48 -14.61 -20.02 -1.07
N LYS A 49 -14.95 -18.74 -1.08
CA LYS A 49 -15.73 -18.08 -0.02
C LYS A 49 -17.22 -18.22 -0.26
N SER A 50 -18.03 -18.07 0.80
CA SER A 50 -19.48 -17.95 0.65
C SER A 50 -19.82 -16.73 -0.21
N SER A 51 -20.99 -16.75 -0.86
CA SER A 51 -21.35 -15.70 -1.80
C SER A 51 -21.59 -14.34 -1.13
N SER A 52 -22.03 -14.35 0.12
CA SER A 52 -22.25 -13.17 0.96
C SER A 52 -20.98 -12.66 1.64
N GLN A 53 -19.93 -13.49 1.74
CA GLN A 53 -18.72 -13.11 2.44
C GLN A 53 -18.03 -11.92 1.75
N PRO A 54 -17.74 -10.84 2.50
CA PRO A 54 -17.03 -9.68 1.99
C PRO A 54 -15.65 -10.05 1.44
N GLN A 55 -15.38 -9.61 0.23
CA GLN A 55 -14.10 -9.70 -0.45
C GLN A 55 -13.61 -8.31 -0.83
N GLN A 56 -12.34 -8.20 -1.17
CA GLN A 56 -11.74 -6.95 -1.65
C GLN A 56 -11.96 -5.73 -0.72
N VAL A 57 -12.00 -5.96 0.60
CA VAL A 57 -12.32 -4.93 1.59
C VAL A 57 -11.22 -3.87 1.63
N HIS A 58 -11.60 -2.60 1.57
CA HIS A 58 -10.67 -1.48 1.70
C HIS A 58 -11.38 -0.25 2.28
N ILE A 59 -10.60 0.63 2.91
CA ILE A 59 -11.10 1.87 3.50
C ILE A 59 -10.41 3.10 2.89
N SER A 60 -11.11 4.23 2.90
CA SER A 60 -10.56 5.52 2.52
C SER A 60 -11.15 6.65 3.34
N LEU A 61 -10.42 7.76 3.45
CA LEU A 61 -10.94 8.98 4.08
C LEU A 61 -12.10 9.54 3.25
N ALA A 62 -13.19 9.91 3.92
CA ALA A 62 -14.45 10.33 3.28
C ALA A 62 -14.94 11.71 3.74
N GLY A 63 -14.02 12.55 4.18
CA GLY A 63 -14.31 13.87 4.75
C GLY A 63 -13.96 13.94 6.24
N ASP A 64 -14.28 15.07 6.86
CA ASP A 64 -13.96 15.32 8.27
C ASP A 64 -14.58 14.23 9.16
N LYS A 65 -13.76 13.45 9.85
CA LYS A 65 -14.18 12.36 10.75
C LYS A 65 -15.02 11.26 10.10
N HIS A 66 -14.98 11.12 8.78
CA HIS A 66 -15.71 10.09 8.06
C HIS A 66 -14.75 9.17 7.30
N ILE A 67 -15.08 7.88 7.31
CA ILE A 67 -14.35 6.86 6.55
C ILE A 67 -15.34 6.16 5.63
N ARG A 68 -14.93 5.89 4.39
CA ARG A 68 -15.67 5.06 3.46
C ARG A 68 -15.10 3.65 3.52
N VAL A 69 -15.95 2.70 3.84
CA VAL A 69 -15.66 1.27 3.77
C VAL A 69 -16.24 0.73 2.47
N SER A 70 -15.42 0.00 1.71
CA SER A 70 -15.80 -0.57 0.43
C SER A 70 -15.43 -2.04 0.35
N TRP A 71 -16.30 -2.86 -0.24
CA TRP A 71 -16.07 -4.30 -0.40
C TRP A 71 -16.86 -4.85 -1.60
N VAL A 72 -16.57 -6.09 -1.97
CA VAL A 72 -17.24 -6.81 -3.05
C VAL A 72 -17.86 -8.10 -2.53
N THR A 73 -19.08 -8.42 -2.94
CA THR A 73 -19.71 -9.74 -2.76
C THR A 73 -20.11 -10.33 -4.11
N THR A 74 -20.37 -11.63 -4.15
CA THR A 74 -20.94 -12.27 -5.36
C THR A 74 -22.47 -12.38 -5.28
N ASP A 75 -23.03 -12.42 -4.07
CA ASP A 75 -24.47 -12.37 -3.85
C ASP A 75 -25.02 -10.95 -4.01
N LYS A 76 -26.04 -10.83 -4.88
CA LYS A 76 -26.71 -9.57 -5.20
C LYS A 76 -27.65 -9.08 -4.09
N SER A 77 -28.03 -9.97 -3.18
CA SER A 77 -28.94 -9.67 -2.06
C SER A 77 -28.18 -9.24 -0.81
N SER A 78 -26.84 -9.28 -0.84
CA SER A 78 -26.01 -8.89 0.30
C SER A 78 -26.24 -7.42 0.65
N PRO A 79 -26.47 -7.10 1.94
CA PRO A 79 -26.75 -5.74 2.35
C PRO A 79 -25.48 -4.87 2.31
N SER A 80 -25.61 -3.63 1.83
CA SER A 80 -24.57 -2.59 1.99
C SER A 80 -24.61 -1.98 3.39
N ILE A 81 -24.32 -2.77 4.42
CA ILE A 81 -24.26 -2.28 5.80
C ILE A 81 -22.86 -2.41 6.37
N VAL A 82 -22.51 -1.48 7.25
CA VAL A 82 -21.32 -1.60 8.10
C VAL A 82 -21.75 -1.47 9.55
N GLU A 83 -21.43 -2.48 10.35
CA GLU A 83 -21.60 -2.46 11.80
C GLU A 83 -20.23 -2.21 12.41
N TYR A 84 -20.13 -1.24 13.32
CA TYR A 84 -18.85 -0.80 13.86
C TYR A 84 -18.94 -0.36 15.33
N GLY A 85 -17.82 -0.44 16.04
CA GLY A 85 -17.70 -0.06 17.44
C GLY A 85 -16.25 0.00 17.90
N THR A 86 -16.02 0.35 19.17
CA THR A 86 -14.67 0.50 19.73
C THR A 86 -14.20 -0.72 20.51
N SER A 87 -14.91 -1.85 20.37
CA SER A 87 -14.56 -3.11 21.02
C SER A 87 -14.89 -4.28 20.11
N THR A 88 -13.96 -5.23 20.01
CA THR A 88 -14.13 -6.46 19.22
C THR A 88 -15.44 -7.17 19.57
N GLY A 89 -16.17 -7.59 18.54
CA GLY A 89 -17.47 -8.26 18.62
C GLY A 89 -18.62 -7.40 19.14
N LYS A 90 -18.39 -6.10 19.43
CA LYS A 90 -19.42 -5.19 19.96
C LYS A 90 -19.58 -3.96 19.06
N TYR A 91 -20.59 -4.03 18.20
CA TYR A 91 -20.89 -2.99 17.22
C TYR A 91 -22.04 -2.11 17.71
N SER A 92 -21.69 -0.97 18.32
CA SER A 92 -22.68 -0.01 18.85
C SER A 92 -23.33 0.84 17.76
N TYR A 93 -22.73 0.89 16.57
CA TYR A 93 -23.18 1.72 15.47
C TYR A 93 -23.40 0.88 14.21
N LYS A 94 -24.33 1.35 13.38
CA LYS A 94 -24.66 0.74 12.09
C LYS A 94 -24.87 1.83 11.06
N ALA A 95 -24.25 1.69 9.89
CA ALA A 95 -24.43 2.58 8.76
C ALA A 95 -24.94 1.80 7.56
N GLN A 96 -25.84 2.42 6.80
CA GLN A 96 -26.34 1.92 5.53
C GLN A 96 -25.63 2.67 4.39
N GLY A 97 -25.16 1.92 3.42
CA GLY A 97 -24.54 2.41 2.20
C GLY A 97 -25.29 1.97 0.95
N GLU A 98 -24.59 2.08 -0.17
CA GLU A 98 -25.10 1.79 -1.51
C GLU A 98 -24.34 0.62 -2.14
N SER A 99 -24.88 0.06 -3.21
CA SER A 99 -24.20 -0.95 -4.01
C SER A 99 -24.31 -0.66 -5.50
N THR A 100 -23.27 -1.04 -6.23
CA THR A 100 -23.16 -0.86 -7.67
C THR A 100 -22.49 -2.07 -8.30
N LYS A 101 -22.54 -2.17 -9.63
CA LYS A 101 -21.82 -3.18 -10.40
C LYS A 101 -21.46 -2.59 -11.76
N TYR A 102 -20.43 -3.12 -12.38
CA TYR A 102 -20.06 -2.73 -13.74
C TYR A 102 -19.87 -3.95 -14.64
N SER A 103 -19.86 -3.68 -15.94
CA SER A 103 -19.49 -4.66 -16.96
C SER A 103 -18.50 -4.02 -17.91
N TYR A 104 -17.52 -4.79 -18.34
CA TYR A 104 -16.50 -4.36 -19.29
C TYR A 104 -16.20 -5.49 -20.29
N VAL A 105 -16.54 -5.27 -21.55
CA VAL A 105 -16.45 -6.30 -22.61
C VAL A 105 -17.19 -7.58 -22.20
N LEU A 106 -16.49 -8.66 -21.87
CA LEU A 106 -17.07 -9.94 -21.42
C LEU A 106 -17.08 -10.08 -19.89
N TYR A 107 -16.47 -9.15 -19.18
CA TYR A 107 -16.37 -9.18 -17.73
C TYR A 107 -17.60 -8.54 -17.09
N ARG A 108 -18.10 -9.15 -16.02
CA ARG A 108 -19.11 -8.60 -15.11
C ARG A 108 -18.53 -8.63 -13.70
N SER A 109 -18.58 -7.52 -13.00
CA SER A 109 -18.12 -7.46 -11.62
C SER A 109 -19.09 -8.20 -10.68
N GLY A 110 -18.59 -8.53 -9.49
CA GLY A 110 -19.47 -8.76 -8.33
C GLY A 110 -20.23 -7.49 -7.94
N MET A 111 -21.02 -7.58 -6.87
CA MET A 111 -21.67 -6.43 -6.27
C MET A 111 -20.64 -5.64 -5.46
N ILE A 112 -20.49 -4.35 -5.75
CA ILE A 112 -19.53 -3.46 -5.10
C ILE A 112 -20.31 -2.58 -4.12
N HIS A 113 -19.97 -2.67 -2.86
CA HIS A 113 -20.64 -1.95 -1.77
C HIS A 113 -19.78 -0.78 -1.31
N HIS A 114 -20.42 0.35 -1.02
CA HIS A 114 -19.78 1.52 -0.44
C HIS A 114 -20.62 2.05 0.71
N THR A 115 -20.03 2.15 1.90
CA THR A 115 -20.70 2.69 3.08
C THR A 115 -19.81 3.73 3.74
N VAL A 116 -20.36 4.90 4.05
CA VAL A 116 -19.65 5.93 4.81
C VAL A 116 -20.05 5.81 6.27
N ILE A 117 -19.05 5.72 7.16
CA ILE A 117 -19.21 5.68 8.61
C ILE A 117 -18.67 6.96 9.24
N GLY A 118 -19.30 7.40 10.32
CA GLY A 118 -18.94 8.62 11.05
C GLY A 118 -20.15 9.43 11.53
N PRO A 119 -19.91 10.56 12.21
CA PRO A 119 -18.59 11.08 12.59
C PRO A 119 -17.88 10.20 13.63
N LEU A 120 -16.59 9.95 13.42
CA LEU A 120 -15.73 9.12 14.28
C LEU A 120 -14.90 9.97 15.25
N GLN A 121 -14.47 9.36 16.35
CA GLN A 121 -13.50 9.98 17.26
C GLN A 121 -12.09 9.88 16.68
N ASP A 122 -11.27 10.90 16.91
CA ASP A 122 -9.88 10.97 16.44
C ASP A 122 -8.97 10.06 17.29
N ASN A 123 -7.93 9.49 16.71
CA ASN A 123 -6.98 8.58 17.39
C ASN A 123 -7.63 7.39 18.12
N THR A 124 -8.71 6.84 17.55
CA THR A 124 -9.49 5.75 18.15
C THR A 124 -9.50 4.53 17.23
N VAL A 125 -9.33 3.34 17.82
CA VAL A 125 -9.46 2.07 17.12
C VAL A 125 -10.93 1.68 17.01
N TYR A 126 -11.36 1.36 15.80
CA TYR A 126 -12.68 0.87 15.50
C TYR A 126 -12.61 -0.53 14.90
N PHE A 127 -13.45 -1.41 15.42
CA PHE A 127 -13.73 -2.73 14.89
C PHE A 127 -15.00 -2.65 14.05
N TYR A 128 -15.00 -3.30 12.90
CA TYR A 128 -16.14 -3.26 11.98
C TYR A 128 -16.30 -4.55 11.19
N ARG A 129 -17.53 -4.78 10.73
CA ARG A 129 -17.87 -5.86 9.80
C ARG A 129 -18.74 -5.35 8.66
N CYS A 130 -18.51 -5.95 7.50
CA CYS A 130 -19.20 -5.60 6.26
C CYS A 130 -20.36 -6.57 6.03
N GLY A 131 -21.53 -6.06 5.65
CA GLY A 131 -22.70 -6.87 5.33
C GLY A 131 -23.31 -7.66 6.50
N GLY A 132 -22.85 -7.43 7.74
CA GLY A 132 -23.21 -8.25 8.90
C GLY A 132 -22.51 -9.62 8.97
N GLU A 133 -21.53 -9.83 8.10
CA GLU A 133 -20.83 -11.11 7.89
C GLU A 133 -19.40 -11.06 8.44
N ASP A 134 -18.82 -12.24 8.67
CA ASP A 134 -17.40 -12.39 9.04
C ASP A 134 -16.47 -12.31 7.81
N PRO A 135 -15.20 -11.89 7.99
CA PRO A 135 -14.53 -11.62 9.28
C PRO A 135 -14.73 -10.19 9.81
N GLU A 136 -14.41 -9.99 11.08
CA GLU A 136 -14.20 -8.67 11.68
C GLU A 136 -12.89 -8.05 11.16
N PHE A 137 -12.91 -6.75 10.99
CA PHE A 137 -11.77 -5.93 10.58
C PHE A 137 -11.57 -4.79 11.58
N GLN A 138 -10.40 -4.16 11.55
CA GLN A 138 -10.13 -2.99 12.37
C GLN A 138 -9.41 -1.89 11.60
N PHE A 139 -9.53 -0.66 12.08
CA PHE A 139 -8.72 0.47 11.66
C PHE A 139 -8.56 1.47 12.80
N LYS A 140 -7.63 2.41 12.66
CA LYS A 140 -7.42 3.48 13.62
C LYS A 140 -7.62 4.83 12.93
N THR A 141 -8.45 5.69 13.50
CA THR A 141 -8.61 7.05 12.98
C THR A 141 -7.34 7.87 13.20
N PRO A 142 -7.00 8.81 12.30
CA PRO A 142 -5.84 9.67 12.47
C PRO A 142 -6.00 10.60 13.69
N PRO A 143 -4.91 11.13 14.26
CA PRO A 143 -4.98 12.11 15.33
C PRO A 143 -5.48 13.47 14.81
N SER A 144 -6.20 14.21 15.66
CA SER A 144 -6.70 15.57 15.34
C SER A 144 -5.64 16.65 15.39
N LYS A 145 -4.45 16.33 15.91
CA LYS A 145 -3.32 17.24 16.05
C LYS A 145 -2.06 16.60 15.48
N PHE A 146 -1.15 17.44 15.01
CA PHE A 146 0.16 16.99 14.58
C PHE A 146 0.98 16.40 15.75
N PRO A 147 1.89 15.47 15.46
CA PRO A 147 2.26 14.97 14.13
C PRO A 147 1.27 13.94 13.56
N VAL A 148 1.08 13.94 12.23
CA VAL A 148 0.39 12.89 11.45
C VAL A 148 1.43 12.27 10.53
N THR A 149 1.53 10.93 10.54
CA THR A 149 2.54 10.19 9.78
C THR A 149 1.91 9.51 8.58
N PHE A 150 2.54 9.68 7.42
CA PHE A 150 2.08 9.11 6.16
C PHE A 150 3.06 8.05 5.66
N ALA A 151 2.57 6.86 5.34
CA ALA A 151 3.28 5.94 4.46
C ALA A 151 2.94 6.32 3.02
N VAL A 152 3.96 6.52 2.18
CA VAL A 152 3.76 6.94 0.78
C VAL A 152 4.36 5.89 -0.14
N ALA A 153 3.54 5.39 -1.07
CA ALA A 153 3.96 4.44 -2.08
C ALA A 153 3.29 4.74 -3.42
N GLY A 154 3.89 4.30 -4.52
CA GLY A 154 3.35 4.42 -5.87
C GLY A 154 3.80 3.24 -6.72
N ASP A 155 3.17 3.08 -7.88
CA ASP A 155 3.53 2.10 -8.91
C ASP A 155 3.70 0.66 -8.37
N LEU A 156 2.83 0.29 -7.42
CA LEU A 156 3.00 -0.95 -6.65
C LEU A 156 2.94 -2.19 -7.54
N GLY A 157 2.06 -2.25 -8.54
CA GLY A 157 1.86 -3.42 -9.38
C GLY A 157 1.43 -4.67 -8.60
N GLN A 158 1.70 -5.87 -9.12
CA GLN A 158 1.28 -7.15 -8.50
C GLN A 158 2.36 -8.24 -8.57
N THR A 159 3.58 -7.91 -8.16
CA THR A 159 4.74 -8.83 -8.22
C THR A 159 5.33 -9.10 -6.85
N GLY A 160 6.26 -10.06 -6.76
CA GLY A 160 7.04 -10.26 -5.52
C GLY A 160 7.73 -9.01 -4.99
N TRP A 161 7.96 -7.97 -5.81
CA TRP A 161 8.47 -6.67 -5.33
C TRP A 161 7.41 -5.89 -4.56
N THR A 162 6.16 -5.91 -5.03
CA THR A 162 5.01 -5.30 -4.35
C THR A 162 4.86 -5.82 -2.93
N LYS A 163 4.98 -7.14 -2.74
CA LYS A 163 4.93 -7.74 -1.40
C LYS A 163 6.05 -7.24 -0.52
N LEU A 164 7.28 -7.18 -1.02
CA LEU A 164 8.38 -6.64 -0.20
C LEU A 164 8.15 -5.17 0.15
N THR A 165 7.63 -4.35 -0.77
CA THR A 165 7.31 -2.95 -0.48
C THR A 165 6.26 -2.85 0.61
N LEU A 166 5.17 -3.63 0.52
CA LEU A 166 4.12 -3.64 1.52
C LEU A 166 4.63 -4.21 2.86
N ASP A 167 5.38 -5.31 2.87
CA ASP A 167 5.99 -5.89 4.07
C ASP A 167 6.90 -4.90 4.82
N HIS A 168 7.54 -3.95 4.12
CA HIS A 168 8.30 -2.87 4.76
C HIS A 168 7.40 -1.75 5.30
N ILE A 169 6.32 -1.42 4.59
CA ILE A 169 5.32 -0.43 5.05
C ILE A 169 4.66 -0.90 6.34
N ASP A 170 4.36 -2.19 6.49
CA ASP A 170 3.77 -2.74 7.73
C ASP A 170 4.71 -2.68 8.94
N GLN A 171 6.02 -2.63 8.72
CA GLN A 171 6.98 -2.45 9.81
C GLN A 171 7.03 -1.00 10.29
N CYS A 172 6.45 -0.07 9.54
CA CYS A 172 6.41 1.35 9.85
C CYS A 172 5.15 1.69 10.66
N LYS A 173 5.28 2.58 11.64
CA LYS A 173 4.13 3.18 12.32
C LYS A 173 3.65 4.38 11.51
N TYR A 174 2.48 4.29 10.91
CA TYR A 174 1.87 5.37 10.14
C TYR A 174 0.38 5.49 10.45
N ASP A 175 -0.17 6.69 10.28
CA ASP A 175 -1.59 6.99 10.50
C ASP A 175 -2.39 6.84 9.19
N VAL A 176 -1.79 7.21 8.05
CA VAL A 176 -2.45 7.21 6.73
C VAL A 176 -1.51 6.62 5.67
N HIS A 177 -2.04 5.76 4.80
CA HIS A 177 -1.34 5.28 3.61
C HIS A 177 -1.78 6.11 2.39
N LEU A 178 -0.85 6.84 1.79
CA LEU A 178 -1.05 7.59 0.56
C LEU A 178 -0.49 6.82 -0.63
N LEU A 179 -1.38 6.39 -1.53
CA LEU A 179 -1.00 5.70 -2.75
C LEU A 179 -1.02 6.64 -3.96
N LEU A 180 0.14 6.86 -4.56
CA LEU A 180 0.34 7.77 -5.69
C LEU A 180 0.37 6.98 -7.01
N GLY A 181 -0.78 6.94 -7.70
CA GLY A 181 -0.88 6.43 -9.08
C GLY A 181 -0.70 4.91 -9.24
N ASP A 182 -1.07 4.42 -10.44
CA ASP A 182 -0.84 3.06 -10.96
C ASP A 182 -0.96 1.89 -9.97
N LEU A 183 -2.13 1.85 -9.32
CA LEU A 183 -2.52 0.76 -8.41
C LEU A 183 -2.47 -0.62 -9.09
N LEU A 184 -2.82 -0.67 -10.38
CA LEU A 184 -2.84 -1.88 -11.18
C LEU A 184 -2.15 -1.64 -12.52
N MET A 185 -0.90 -2.08 -12.63
CA MET A 185 -0.17 -2.25 -13.90
C MET A 185 -0.74 -3.47 -14.66
N LEU A 186 -2.07 -3.61 -14.73
CA LEU A 186 -2.77 -4.69 -15.41
C LEU A 186 -3.78 -4.11 -16.41
N ILE A 187 -3.27 -3.65 -17.56
CA ILE A 187 -3.96 -3.88 -18.83
C ILE A 187 -3.17 -4.97 -19.53
N ILE A 188 -3.49 -6.22 -19.20
CA ILE A 188 -3.15 -7.34 -20.07
C ILE A 188 -4.48 -7.98 -20.46
N PHE A 189 -4.80 -7.91 -21.75
CA PHE A 189 -5.86 -8.70 -22.35
C PHE A 189 -5.54 -10.19 -22.14
N ASN A 190 -6.18 -10.83 -21.16
CA ASN A 190 -6.60 -12.21 -21.27
C ASN A 190 -7.77 -12.51 -20.32
N ILE A 191 -8.62 -13.40 -20.77
CA ILE A 191 -10.01 -13.62 -20.40
C ILE A 191 -10.08 -14.41 -19.09
N GLY A 192 -10.90 -13.94 -18.14
CA GLY A 192 -11.42 -14.74 -17.03
C GLY A 192 -10.62 -14.71 -15.71
N GLY A 193 -11.17 -14.06 -14.68
CA GLY A 193 -10.78 -14.30 -13.29
C GLY A 193 -10.83 -13.06 -12.39
N THR A 194 -11.93 -12.92 -11.64
CA THR A 194 -12.25 -11.87 -10.65
C THR A 194 -11.36 -11.80 -9.39
N HIS A 195 -10.17 -12.42 -9.37
CA HIS A 195 -9.52 -12.84 -8.11
C HIS A 195 -8.24 -12.10 -7.69
N LEU A 196 -7.78 -11.10 -8.46
CA LEU A 196 -6.48 -10.44 -8.21
C LEU A 196 -6.50 -9.33 -7.14
N VAL A 197 -7.67 -8.83 -6.74
CA VAL A 197 -7.81 -7.67 -5.83
C VAL A 197 -7.84 -8.07 -4.34
N ASN A 198 -8.10 -9.35 -4.03
CA ASN A 198 -8.27 -9.83 -2.65
C ASN A 198 -7.02 -9.72 -1.78
N TRP A 199 -5.82 -9.77 -2.34
CA TRP A 199 -4.57 -9.64 -1.57
C TRP A 199 -4.23 -8.20 -1.20
N PHE A 200 -4.40 -7.26 -2.14
CA PHE A 200 -4.14 -5.84 -1.90
C PHE A 200 -5.04 -5.26 -0.80
N SER A 201 -6.25 -5.81 -0.72
CA SER A 201 -7.30 -5.45 0.24
C SER A 201 -6.90 -5.70 1.70
N ARG A 202 -6.15 -6.78 1.97
CA ARG A 202 -5.62 -7.05 3.32
C ARG A 202 -4.71 -5.92 3.82
N TRP A 203 -4.00 -5.24 2.93
CA TRP A 203 -3.07 -4.15 3.27
C TRP A 203 -3.74 -2.77 3.24
N LEU A 204 -4.92 -2.66 2.63
CA LEU A 204 -5.75 -1.45 2.68
C LEU A 204 -6.68 -1.42 3.90
N VAL A 205 -6.89 -2.55 4.56
CA VAL A 205 -7.50 -2.62 5.88
C VAL A 205 -6.36 -2.56 6.89
N GLN A 206 -6.34 -1.53 7.76
CA GLN A 206 -5.30 -1.34 8.76
C GLN A 206 -5.39 -2.40 9.88
N ASP A 207 -5.00 -3.64 9.60
CA ASP A 207 -4.85 -4.72 10.58
C ASP A 207 -3.49 -4.63 11.29
N HIS A 208 -3.16 -3.44 11.79
CA HIS A 208 -2.00 -3.23 12.63
C HIS A 208 -2.40 -3.57 14.06
N GLY A 209 -1.68 -4.49 14.70
CA GLY A 209 -1.85 -4.79 16.12
C GLY A 209 -1.50 -3.56 16.96
N TRP A 210 -2.50 -2.73 17.24
CA TRP A 210 -2.41 -1.54 18.08
C TRP A 210 -2.68 -1.85 19.55
#